data_AF-A0A447TIM2-F1
#
_entry.id   AF-A0A447TIM2-F1
#
_cell.length_a   1.000
_cell.length_b   1.000
_cell.length_c   1.000
_cell.angle_alpha   90.00
_cell.angle_beta   90.00
_cell.angle_gamma   90.00
#
_symmetry.space_group_name_H-M   'P 1'
#
loop_
_entity.id
_entity.type
_entity.pdbx_description
1 polymer ?
#
loop_
_entity_poly.entity_id
_entity_poly.type
_entity_poly.pdbx_seq_one_letter_code
_entity_poly.pdbx_strand_id
1 'polypeptide(L)'
;MPGRTVADMSNDTALRLAAHPNIVGLKDATGDIGRACDLALRAPEGFALYSGDDATGMAFMLCGGHGVISVTANIAPKQMSELCAAATSGDARKARAINDKLQGLHKQLFVEPNPIPAKWALERMQRIPPASACR
;
A
#
# COMPACT_ATOMS: atom_id res chain seq x y z
N MET A 1 7.98 7.06 -4.55
CA MET A 1 8.20 6.95 -3.08
C MET A 1 9.16 8.06 -2.67
N PRO A 2 8.72 9.33 -2.63
CA PRO A 2 9.61 10.48 -2.52
C PRO A 2 10.46 10.46 -1.24
N GLY A 3 9.91 9.97 -0.12
CA GLY A 3 10.64 9.81 1.13
C GLY A 3 11.87 8.87 1.08
N ARG A 4 12.06 8.12 -0.02
CA ARG A 4 13.27 7.30 -0.27
C ARG A 4 14.05 7.73 -1.50
N THR A 5 13.38 8.23 -2.52
CA THR A 5 14.00 8.59 -3.81
C THR A 5 14.36 10.06 -3.92
N VAL A 6 13.88 10.90 -2.99
CA VAL A 6 13.95 12.38 -3.00
C VAL A 6 13.18 13.03 -4.16
N ALA A 7 13.03 12.35 -5.29
CA ALA A 7 12.20 12.77 -6.42
C ALA A 7 10.74 12.31 -6.26
N ASP A 8 9.82 13.23 -6.56
CA ASP A 8 8.39 12.95 -6.70
C ASP A 8 7.95 13.01 -8.17
N MET A 9 7.30 11.95 -8.63
CA MET A 9 6.78 11.85 -10.00
C MET A 9 5.34 12.39 -9.99
N SER A 10 5.07 13.48 -10.73
CA SER A 10 3.71 14.04 -10.81
C SER A 10 2.69 13.06 -11.39
N ASN A 11 1.41 13.24 -11.05
CA ASN A 11 0.32 12.47 -11.67
C ASN A 11 0.33 12.64 -13.20
N ASP A 12 0.58 13.85 -13.71
CA ASP A 12 0.67 14.09 -15.17
C ASP A 12 1.78 13.26 -15.83
N THR A 13 2.93 13.12 -15.16
CA THR A 13 4.02 12.29 -15.66
C THR A 13 3.63 10.81 -15.65
N ALA A 14 3.02 10.34 -14.56
CA ALA A 14 2.57 8.96 -14.44
C ALA A 14 1.49 8.61 -15.49
N LEU A 15 0.54 9.50 -15.73
CA LEU A 15 -0.55 9.30 -16.71
C LEU A 15 -0.04 9.36 -18.15
N ARG A 16 0.98 10.18 -18.45
CA ARG A 16 1.64 10.14 -19.75
C ARG A 16 2.33 8.78 -19.99
N LEU A 17 2.90 8.18 -18.96
CA LEU A 17 3.50 6.85 -19.04
C LEU A 17 2.44 5.74 -19.16
N ALA A 18 1.24 5.93 -18.62
CA ALA A 18 0.13 4.99 -18.74
C ALA A 18 -0.32 4.73 -20.19
N ALA A 19 0.06 5.60 -21.14
CA ALA A 19 -0.19 5.38 -22.57
C ALA A 19 0.71 4.29 -23.19
N HIS A 20 1.78 3.86 -22.51
CA HIS A 20 2.67 2.82 -23.01
C HIS A 20 2.07 1.42 -22.76
N PRO A 21 1.99 0.53 -23.77
CA PRO A 21 1.24 -0.74 -23.65
C PRO A 21 1.77 -1.70 -22.58
N ASN A 22 3.05 -1.56 -22.20
CA ASN A 22 3.67 -2.40 -21.17
C ASN A 22 3.68 -1.76 -19.77
N ILE A 23 3.15 -0.54 -19.59
CA ILE A 23 3.04 0.10 -18.27
C ILE A 23 1.59 -0.08 -17.81
N VAL A 24 1.38 -1.08 -16.97
CA VAL A 24 0.02 -1.56 -16.60
C VAL A 24 -0.52 -0.95 -15.31
N GLY A 25 0.26 -0.12 -14.62
CA GLY A 25 -0.19 0.50 -13.38
C GLY A 25 0.86 1.34 -12.67
N LEU A 26 0.46 1.87 -11.52
CA LEU A 26 1.25 2.69 -10.63
C LEU A 26 1.11 2.21 -9.18
N LYS A 27 2.23 2.10 -8.46
CA LYS A 27 2.26 2.02 -7.01
C LYS A 27 2.56 3.42 -6.43
N ASP A 28 1.59 4.02 -5.78
CA ASP A 28 1.73 5.32 -5.13
C ASP A 28 2.00 5.16 -3.62
N ALA A 29 3.19 5.53 -3.18
CA ALA A 29 3.62 5.44 -1.78
C ALA A 29 3.77 6.83 -1.11
N THR A 30 3.02 7.83 -1.57
CA THR A 30 3.02 9.19 -0.99
C THR A 30 2.15 9.29 0.27
N GLY A 31 1.10 8.47 0.36
CA GLY A 31 0.06 8.60 1.39
C GLY A 31 -0.94 9.74 1.13
N ASP A 32 -0.82 10.44 -0.01
CA ASP A 32 -1.71 11.55 -0.36
C ASP A 32 -2.99 11.04 -1.04
N ILE A 33 -4.12 11.13 -0.32
CA ILE A 33 -5.43 10.71 -0.83
C ILE A 33 -5.99 11.67 -1.88
N GLY A 34 -5.68 12.97 -1.82
CA GLY A 34 -6.08 13.91 -2.88
C GLY A 34 -5.44 13.54 -4.21
N ARG A 35 -4.15 13.20 -4.16
CA ARG A 35 -3.41 12.67 -5.31
C ARG A 35 -3.98 11.34 -5.82
N ALA A 36 -4.39 10.45 -4.92
CA ALA A 36 -5.03 9.18 -5.26
C ALA A 36 -6.37 9.37 -5.99
N CYS A 37 -7.21 10.31 -5.51
CA CYS A 37 -8.47 10.66 -6.16
C CYS A 37 -8.25 11.19 -7.58
N ASP A 38 -7.25 12.07 -7.79
CA ASP A 38 -6.92 12.59 -9.12
C ASP A 38 -6.41 11.47 -10.06
N LEU A 39 -5.59 10.54 -9.56
CA LEU A 39 -5.18 9.36 -10.33
C LEU A 39 -6.37 8.51 -10.72
N ALA A 40 -7.25 8.17 -9.79
CA ALA A 40 -8.43 7.36 -10.06
C ALA A 40 -9.39 8.02 -11.05
N LEU A 41 -9.50 9.34 -11.02
CA LEU A 41 -10.33 10.10 -11.96
C LEU A 41 -9.79 10.09 -13.39
N ARG A 42 -8.46 10.14 -13.56
CA ARG A 42 -7.81 10.36 -14.87
C ARG A 42 -7.14 9.13 -15.47
N ALA A 43 -6.93 8.07 -14.69
CA ALA A 43 -6.30 6.85 -15.15
C ALA A 43 -7.12 6.23 -16.30
N PRO A 44 -6.47 5.76 -17.38
CA PRO A 44 -7.19 5.05 -18.43
C PRO A 44 -7.75 3.74 -17.92
N GLU A 45 -8.82 3.26 -18.56
CA GLU A 45 -9.43 1.98 -18.22
C GLU A 45 -8.38 0.84 -18.27
N GLY A 46 -8.39 -0.01 -17.25
CA GLY A 46 -7.43 -1.11 -17.11
C GLY A 46 -6.08 -0.73 -16.50
N PHE A 47 -5.81 0.56 -16.23
CA PHE A 47 -4.59 0.97 -15.54
C PHE A 47 -4.69 0.77 -14.03
N ALA A 48 -3.87 -0.13 -13.49
CA ALA A 48 -3.94 -0.51 -12.09
C ALA A 48 -3.33 0.56 -11.17
N LEU A 49 -4.02 0.85 -10.07
CA LEU A 49 -3.60 1.83 -9.07
C LEU A 49 -3.46 1.14 -7.72
N TYR A 50 -2.25 1.11 -7.17
CA TYR A 50 -1.97 0.46 -5.90
C TYR A 50 -1.44 1.45 -4.89
N SER A 51 -1.94 1.38 -3.66
CA SER A 51 -1.26 2.04 -2.54
C SER A 51 0.07 1.36 -2.25
N GLY A 52 1.08 2.15 -1.92
CA GLY A 52 2.31 1.73 -1.30
C GLY A 52 2.46 2.17 0.15
N ASP A 53 1.43 2.81 0.69
CA ASP A 53 1.32 3.19 2.10
C ASP A 53 0.23 2.35 2.78
N ASP A 54 0.60 1.65 3.85
CA ASP A 54 -0.32 0.77 4.57
C ASP A 54 -1.36 1.56 5.37
N ALA A 55 -0.96 2.68 5.99
CA ALA A 55 -1.82 3.46 6.87
C ALA A 55 -2.99 4.10 6.09
N THR A 56 -2.75 4.52 4.85
CA THR A 56 -3.74 5.12 3.96
C THR A 56 -4.31 4.15 2.92
N GLY A 57 -3.85 2.89 2.89
CA GLY A 57 -4.24 1.92 1.86
C GLY A 57 -5.74 1.66 1.76
N MET A 58 -6.44 1.61 2.90
CA MET A 58 -7.91 1.51 2.93
C MET A 58 -8.58 2.69 2.21
N ALA A 59 -8.18 3.93 2.54
CA ALA A 59 -8.76 5.13 1.96
C ALA A 59 -8.43 5.21 0.46
N PHE A 60 -7.21 4.86 0.07
CA PHE A 60 -6.81 4.79 -1.33
C PHE A 60 -7.73 3.87 -2.15
N MET A 61 -8.02 2.66 -1.64
CA MET A 61 -8.92 1.71 -2.31
C MET A 61 -10.37 2.22 -2.36
N LEU A 62 -10.88 2.82 -1.28
CA LEU A 62 -12.22 3.42 -1.26
C LEU A 62 -12.37 4.60 -2.24
N CYS A 63 -11.26 5.25 -2.60
CA CYS A 63 -11.21 6.35 -3.58
C CYS A 63 -10.97 5.88 -5.03
N GLY A 64 -11.13 4.58 -5.33
CA GLY A 64 -10.98 4.04 -6.68
C GLY A 64 -9.64 3.34 -6.94
N GLY A 65 -8.81 3.16 -5.90
CA GLY A 65 -7.64 2.30 -5.97
C GLY A 65 -7.98 0.81 -6.04
N HIS A 66 -7.08 0.02 -6.63
CA HIS A 66 -7.28 -1.39 -6.92
C HIS A 66 -6.63 -2.35 -5.91
N GLY A 67 -5.84 -1.81 -4.97
CA GLY A 67 -5.19 -2.63 -3.94
C GLY A 67 -4.11 -1.89 -3.18
N VAL A 68 -3.34 -2.64 -2.39
CA VAL A 68 -2.16 -2.16 -1.66
C VAL A 68 -1.02 -3.17 -1.78
N ILE A 69 0.18 -2.69 -2.10
CA ILE A 69 1.42 -3.46 -2.07
C ILE A 69 2.05 -3.24 -0.69
N SER A 70 1.66 -4.11 0.24
CA SER A 70 1.71 -3.89 1.69
C SER A 70 2.96 -4.46 2.38
N VAL A 71 3.43 -3.77 3.42
CA VAL A 71 4.40 -4.32 4.40
C VAL A 71 3.67 -5.15 5.45
N THR A 72 2.56 -4.63 5.98
CA THR A 72 1.70 -5.25 6.99
C THR A 72 1.23 -6.65 6.58
N ALA A 73 1.02 -6.89 5.29
CA ALA A 73 0.63 -8.20 4.76
C ALA A 73 1.65 -9.32 5.04
N ASN A 74 2.92 -9.01 5.33
CA ASN A 74 3.88 -10.02 5.77
C ASN A 74 3.50 -10.62 7.13
N ILE A 75 2.87 -9.83 8.00
CA ILE A 75 2.54 -10.21 9.38
C ILE A 75 1.09 -10.67 9.50
N ALA A 76 0.18 -9.94 8.85
CA ALA A 76 -1.26 -10.17 8.90
C ALA A 76 -1.88 -10.34 7.51
N PRO A 77 -1.45 -11.35 6.71
CA PRO A 77 -1.89 -11.52 5.33
C PRO A 77 -3.40 -11.75 5.21
N LYS A 78 -4.00 -12.50 6.14
CA LYS A 78 -5.44 -12.78 6.14
C LYS A 78 -6.25 -11.50 6.31
N GLN A 79 -5.95 -10.71 7.35
CA GLN A 79 -6.67 -9.46 7.60
C GLN A 79 -6.43 -8.42 6.50
N MET A 80 -5.21 -8.33 5.95
CA MET A 80 -4.95 -7.44 4.81
C MET A 80 -5.74 -7.84 3.57
N SER A 81 -5.86 -9.14 3.27
CA SER A 81 -6.69 -9.64 2.17
C SER A 81 -8.17 -9.31 2.37
N GLU A 82 -8.68 -9.55 3.58
CA GLU A 82 -10.07 -9.21 3.94
C GLU A 82 -10.33 -7.70 3.88
N LEU A 83 -9.37 -6.87 4.30
CA LEU A 83 -9.41 -5.41 4.18
C LEU A 83 -9.49 -4.99 2.70
N CYS A 84 -8.59 -5.51 1.86
CA CYS A 84 -8.58 -5.21 0.43
C CYS A 84 -9.92 -5.56 -0.22
N ALA A 85 -10.44 -6.77 0.01
CA ALA A 85 -11.71 -7.21 -0.54
C ALA A 85 -12.89 -6.34 -0.09
N ALA A 86 -12.93 -5.94 1.19
CA ALA A 86 -13.97 -5.06 1.71
C ALA A 86 -13.87 -3.64 1.12
N ALA A 87 -12.66 -3.10 1.00
CA ALA A 87 -12.45 -1.75 0.50
C ALA A 87 -12.74 -1.65 -1.00
N THR A 88 -12.26 -2.58 -1.82
CA THR A 88 -12.48 -2.56 -3.27
C THR A 88 -13.91 -2.91 -3.68
N SER A 89 -14.69 -3.57 -2.81
CA SER A 89 -16.14 -3.75 -3.00
C SER A 89 -17.00 -2.60 -2.46
N GLY A 90 -16.38 -1.56 -1.88
CA GLY A 90 -17.09 -0.39 -1.36
C GLY A 90 -17.72 -0.57 0.02
N ASP A 91 -17.49 -1.70 0.72
CA ASP A 91 -17.97 -1.91 2.09
C ASP A 91 -17.07 -1.16 3.10
N ALA A 92 -17.24 0.17 3.13
CA ALA A 92 -16.45 1.07 3.97
C ALA A 92 -16.55 0.74 5.46
N ARG A 93 -17.70 0.24 5.94
CA ARG A 93 -17.88 -0.12 7.36
C ARG A 93 -17.03 -1.34 7.72
N LYS A 94 -17.11 -2.41 6.92
CA LYS A 94 -16.31 -3.61 7.14
C LYS A 94 -14.82 -3.33 6.96
N ALA A 95 -14.45 -2.58 5.91
CA ALA A 95 -13.08 -2.17 5.66
C ALA A 95 -12.52 -1.42 6.88
N ARG A 96 -13.26 -0.43 7.40
CA ARG A 96 -12.87 0.33 8.59
C ARG A 96 -12.67 -0.56 9.81
N ALA A 97 -13.61 -1.46 10.10
CA ALA A 97 -13.51 -2.36 11.25
C ALA A 97 -12.30 -3.30 11.19
N ILE A 98 -11.87 -3.71 10.00
CA ILE A 98 -10.65 -4.50 9.82
C ILE A 98 -9.41 -3.61 9.95
N ASN A 99 -9.41 -2.45 9.30
CA ASN A 99 -8.31 -1.50 9.30
C ASN A 99 -7.98 -1.00 10.71
N ASP A 100 -8.99 -0.74 11.55
CA ASP A 100 -8.81 -0.32 12.94
C ASP A 100 -8.02 -1.36 13.77
N LYS A 101 -8.17 -2.66 13.47
CA LYS A 101 -7.39 -3.73 14.10
C LYS A 101 -5.93 -3.78 13.61
N LEU A 102 -5.66 -3.23 12.42
CA LEU A 102 -4.35 -3.24 11.78
C LEU A 102 -3.54 -1.96 12.01
N GLN A 103 -4.17 -0.87 12.48
CA GLN A 103 -3.52 0.42 12.74
C GLN A 103 -2.23 0.31 13.57
N GLY A 104 -2.23 -0.57 14.58
CA GLY A 104 -1.04 -0.83 15.37
C GLY A 104 0.13 -1.35 14.52
N LEU A 105 -0.12 -2.30 13.62
CA LEU A 105 0.91 -2.84 12.73
C LEU A 105 1.36 -1.83 11.68
N HIS A 106 0.42 -1.09 11.07
CA HIS A 106 0.73 -0.04 10.10
C HIS A 106 1.71 1.00 10.66
N LYS A 107 1.60 1.33 11.95
CA LYS A 107 2.52 2.25 12.61
C LYS A 107 3.83 1.56 13.02
N GLN A 108 3.74 0.43 13.73
CA GLN A 108 4.90 -0.16 14.39
C GLN A 108 5.88 -0.83 13.43
N LEU A 109 5.41 -1.26 12.25
CA LEU A 109 6.29 -1.83 11.22
C LEU A 109 7.18 -0.77 10.53
N PHE A 110 7.02 0.50 10.88
CA PHE A 110 7.78 1.63 10.34
C PHE A 110 8.47 2.47 11.44
N VAL A 111 8.58 1.95 12.68
CA VAL A 111 9.33 2.60 13.77
C VAL A 111 10.82 2.75 13.44
N GLU A 112 11.34 1.85 12.60
CA GLU A 112 12.64 1.93 11.92
C GLU A 112 12.44 1.72 10.42
N PRO A 113 13.43 2.04 9.56
CA PRO A 113 13.30 1.84 8.12
C PRO A 113 12.90 0.40 7.74
N ASN A 114 11.77 0.25 7.04
CA ASN A 114 11.40 -1.02 6.42
C ASN A 114 12.53 -1.50 5.49
N PRO A 115 12.97 -2.78 5.57
CA PRO A 115 12.27 -3.92 6.19
C PRO A 115 12.69 -4.34 7.60
N ILE A 116 13.41 -3.51 8.37
CA ILE A 116 13.97 -3.92 9.67
C ILE A 116 12.88 -4.41 10.65
N PRO A 117 11.80 -3.65 10.94
CA PRO A 117 10.79 -4.10 11.91
C PRO A 117 9.99 -5.31 11.42
N ALA A 118 9.72 -5.39 10.11
CA ALA A 118 8.99 -6.50 9.52
C ALA A 118 9.77 -7.82 9.62
N LYS A 119 11.08 -7.81 9.33
CA LYS A 119 11.93 -9.00 9.50
C LYS A 119 12.02 -9.42 10.97
N TRP A 120 12.19 -8.46 11.88
CA TRP A 120 12.19 -8.74 13.31
C TRP A 120 10.87 -9.40 13.76
N ALA A 121 9.71 -8.89 13.30
CA ALA A 121 8.42 -9.47 13.63
C ALA A 121 8.25 -10.89 13.08
N LEU A 122 8.66 -11.13 11.82
CA LEU A 122 8.63 -12.46 11.22
C LEU A 122 9.53 -13.47 11.95
N GLU A 123 10.70 -13.04 12.42
CA GLU A 123 11.58 -13.86 13.24
C GLU A 123 10.90 -14.23 14.58
N ARG A 124 10.30 -13.25 15.27
CA ARG A 124 9.54 -13.49 16.52
C ARG A 124 8.36 -14.43 16.32
N MET A 125 7.78 -14.46 15.12
CA MET A 125 6.72 -15.38 14.72
C MET A 125 7.24 -16.73 14.21
N GLN A 126 8.55 -16.96 14.22
CA GLN A 126 9.20 -18.18 13.71
C GLN A 126 8.86 -18.48 12.24
N ARG A 127 8.66 -17.44 11.42
CA ARG A 127 8.36 -17.56 9.99
C ARG A 127 9.60 -17.47 9.11
N ILE A 128 10.70 -16.98 9.66
CA ILE A 128 12.02 -16.93 9.03
C ILE A 128 13.08 -17.33 10.06
N PRO A 129 14.30 -17.74 9.64
CA PRO A 129 15.43 -17.93 10.53
C PRO A 129 15.79 -16.64 11.29
N PRO A 130 16.57 -16.73 12.38
CA PRO A 130 17.11 -15.56 13.07
C PRO A 130 17.71 -14.59 12.07
N ALA A 131 17.30 -13.32 12.12
CA ALA A 131 17.73 -12.34 11.14
C ALA A 131 19.22 -12.02 11.36
N SER A 132 20.09 -12.80 10.70
CA SER A 132 21.52 -12.53 10.64
C SER A 132 21.78 -11.29 9.77
N ALA A 133 21.61 -10.12 10.38
CA ALA A 133 21.76 -8.78 9.78
C ALA A 133 20.89 -8.55 8.52
N CYS A 134 20.02 -7.53 8.57
CA CYS A 134 19.47 -6.99 7.33
C CYS A 134 20.62 -6.28 6.60
N ARG A 135 21.03 -6.82 5.44
CA ARG A 135 21.99 -6.16 4.54
C ARG A 135 21.33 -4.99 3.81
#